data_AF-A0A0Q6ZGV8-F1
#
_entry.id   AF-A0A0Q6ZGV8-F1
#
_cell.length_a   1.000
_cell.length_b   1.000
_cell.length_c   1.000
_cell.angle_alpha   90.00
_cell.angle_beta   90.00
_cell.angle_gamma   90.00
#
_symmetry.space_group_name_H-M   'P 1'
#
loop_
_entity.id
_entity.type
_entity.pdbx_description
1 polymer ?
#
loop_
_entity_poly.entity_id
_entity_poly.type
_entity_poly.pdbx_seq_one_letter_code
_entity_poly.pdbx_strand_id
1 'polypeptide(L)'
;MSNDLLKLQFQGASEFAQSKGDQPRAEIFTRLAETVDSIEPSVLDAYYDLFADLQDQEADNDIMAGVGRSWLPESATDYVKEFISRRTGGA
;
A
#
# COMPACT_ATOMS: atom_id res chain seq x y z
N MET A 1 11.28 7.84 -9.71
CA MET A 1 11.80 6.99 -8.62
C MET A 1 11.18 5.62 -8.75
N SER A 2 11.91 4.53 -8.53
CA SER A 2 11.46 3.19 -8.91
C SER A 2 10.27 2.70 -8.10
N ASN A 3 9.28 2.12 -8.77
CA ASN A 3 8.16 1.33 -8.23
C ASN A 3 8.58 0.23 -7.23
N ASP A 4 9.86 -0.13 -7.26
CA ASP A 4 10.45 -1.23 -6.52
C ASP A 4 10.21 -1.15 -5.00
N LEU A 5 10.19 0.06 -4.40
CA LEU A 5 9.99 0.19 -2.96
C LEU A 5 8.59 -0.26 -2.53
N LEU A 6 7.55 0.21 -3.20
CA LEU A 6 6.16 -0.15 -2.90
C LEU A 6 5.90 -1.64 -3.19
N LYS A 7 6.53 -2.16 -4.25
CA LYS A 7 6.50 -3.59 -4.57
C LYS A 7 7.11 -4.45 -3.47
N LEU A 8 8.29 -4.05 -2.95
CA LEU A 8 8.94 -4.72 -1.83
C LEU A 8 8.11 -4.64 -0.54
N GLN A 9 7.45 -3.51 -0.28
CA GLN A 9 6.55 -3.38 0.88
C GLN A 9 5.39 -4.37 0.80
N PHE A 10 4.69 -4.47 -0.33
CA PHE A 10 3.61 -5.43 -0.49
C PHE A 10 4.09 -6.89 -0.44
N GLN A 11 5.25 -7.19 -1.01
CA GLN A 11 5.85 -8.53 -0.92
C GLN A 11 6.17 -8.90 0.54
N GLY A 12 6.81 -8.01 1.29
CA GLY A 12 7.10 -8.23 2.71
C GLY A 12 5.84 -8.38 3.56
N ALA A 13 4.79 -7.60 3.28
CA ALA A 13 3.49 -7.72 3.95
C ALA A 13 2.80 -9.05 3.63
N SER A 14 2.89 -9.53 2.38
CA SER A 14 2.40 -10.85 1.99
C SER A 14 3.12 -11.97 2.73
N GLU A 15 4.45 -11.97 2.72
CA GLU A 15 5.28 -12.95 3.44
C GLU A 15 4.98 -12.95 4.95
N PHE A 16 4.84 -11.75 5.54
CA PHE A 16 4.45 -11.63 6.94
C PHE A 16 3.07 -12.24 7.21
N ALA A 17 2.06 -11.93 6.39
CA ALA A 17 0.72 -12.50 6.52
C ALA A 17 0.74 -14.03 6.39
N GLN A 18 1.50 -14.57 5.44
CA GLN A 18 1.71 -16.02 5.30
C GLN A 18 2.33 -16.63 6.55
N SER A 19 3.37 -15.99 7.12
CA SER A 19 4.03 -16.45 8.35
C SER A 19 3.08 -16.52 9.57
N LYS A 20 1.98 -15.76 9.53
CA LYS A 20 0.92 -15.74 10.55
C LYS A 20 -0.26 -16.67 10.24
N GLY A 21 -0.24 -17.37 9.10
CA GLY A 21 -1.34 -18.21 8.63
C GLY A 21 -2.54 -17.42 8.07
N ASP A 22 -2.36 -16.13 7.76
CA ASP A 22 -3.40 -15.25 7.20
C ASP A 22 -3.32 -15.26 5.67
N GLN A 23 -3.71 -16.39 5.08
CA GLN A 23 -3.59 -16.65 3.65
C GLN A 23 -4.44 -15.70 2.77
N PRO A 24 -5.69 -15.36 3.13
CA PRO A 24 -6.47 -14.39 2.36
C PRO A 24 -5.80 -13.01 2.29
N ARG A 25 -5.20 -12.55 3.40
CA ARG A 25 -4.51 -11.27 3.45
C ARG A 25 -3.22 -11.28 2.64
N ALA A 26 -2.49 -12.40 2.68
CA ALA A 26 -1.31 -12.58 1.83
C ALA A 26 -1.64 -12.49 0.34
N GLU A 27 -2.72 -13.13 -0.11
CA GLU A 27 -3.17 -13.08 -1.50
C GLU A 27 -3.50 -11.65 -1.95
N ILE A 28 -4.14 -10.86 -1.08
CA ILE A 28 -4.41 -9.45 -1.36
C ILE A 28 -3.11 -8.69 -1.58
N PHE A 29 -2.12 -8.82 -0.69
CA PHE A 29 -0.84 -8.13 -0.83
C PHE A 29 -0.04 -8.60 -2.06
N THR A 30 -0.09 -9.88 -2.40
CA THR A 30 0.50 -10.39 -3.64
C THR A 30 -0.12 -9.71 -4.86
N ARG A 31 -1.45 -9.61 -4.92
CA ARG A 31 -2.14 -8.91 -6.00
C ARG A 31 -1.75 -7.43 -6.06
N LEU A 32 -1.64 -6.75 -4.93
CA LEU A 32 -1.17 -5.36 -4.90
C LEU A 32 0.23 -5.25 -5.51
N ALA A 33 1.17 -6.11 -5.12
CA ALA A 33 2.53 -6.13 -5.67
C ALA A 33 2.57 -6.30 -7.20
N GLU A 34 1.67 -7.10 -7.77
CA GLU A 34 1.56 -7.33 -9.23
C GLU A 34 1.06 -6.09 -9.99
N THR A 35 0.27 -5.25 -9.33
CA THR A 35 -0.36 -4.06 -9.96
C THR A 35 0.44 -2.77 -9.77
N VAL A 36 1.56 -2.79 -9.02
CA VAL A 36 2.40 -1.60 -8.77
C VAL A 36 2.88 -0.96 -10.07
N ASP A 37 3.28 -1.77 -11.04
CA ASP A 37 3.81 -1.28 -12.33
C ASP A 37 2.75 -0.60 -13.20
N SER A 38 1.47 -0.67 -12.81
CA SER A 38 0.35 0.00 -13.48
C SER A 38 -0.01 1.35 -12.83
N ILE A 39 0.66 1.77 -11.76
CA ILE A 39 0.40 3.06 -11.14
C ILE A 39 0.84 4.19 -12.08
N GLU A 40 -0.04 5.18 -12.29
CA GLU A 40 0.32 6.37 -13.06
C GLU A 40 1.47 7.14 -12.39
N PRO A 41 2.50 7.57 -13.13
CA PRO A 41 3.67 8.24 -12.56
C PRO A 41 3.31 9.45 -11.68
N SER A 42 2.31 10.24 -12.07
CA SER A 42 1.84 11.41 -11.31
C SER A 42 1.25 11.05 -9.95
N VAL A 43 0.57 9.91 -9.85
CA VAL A 43 -0.01 9.40 -8.58
C VAL A 43 1.10 8.91 -7.67
N LEU A 44 2.11 8.25 -8.25
CA LEU A 44 3.26 7.75 -7.52
C LEU A 44 4.16 8.89 -7.01
N ASP A 45 4.36 9.93 -7.81
CA ASP A 45 5.12 11.10 -7.38
C ASP A 45 4.41 11.79 -6.20
N ALA A 46 3.09 11.97 -6.27
CA ALA A 46 2.30 12.51 -5.17
C ALA A 46 2.37 11.64 -3.89
N TYR A 47 2.42 10.32 -4.05
CA TYR A 47 2.63 9.40 -2.93
C TYR A 47 3.99 9.62 -2.28
N TYR A 48 5.06 9.68 -3.06
CA TYR A 48 6.41 9.87 -2.53
C TYR A 48 6.62 11.25 -1.91
N ASP A 49 6.02 12.30 -2.48
CA ASP A 49 6.05 13.65 -1.92
C ASP A 49 5.37 13.70 -0.54
N LEU A 50 4.35 12.86 -0.32
CA LEU A 50 3.66 12.72 0.96
C LEU A 50 4.29 11.68 1.89
N PHE A 51 5.21 10.85 1.41
CA PHE A 51 5.88 9.80 2.18
C PHE A 51 7.28 10.28 2.59
N ALA A 52 7.36 11.43 3.26
CA ALA A 52 8.63 12.07 3.60
C ALA A 52 8.92 12.07 5.12
N ASP A 53 7.89 12.08 5.97
CA ASP A 53 8.02 12.20 7.42
C ASP A 53 7.62 10.93 8.19
N LEU A 54 8.12 10.82 9.44
CA LEU A 54 7.80 9.70 10.35
C LEU A 54 6.30 9.51 10.61
N GLN A 55 5.52 10.59 10.57
CA GLN A 55 4.05 10.52 10.70
C GLN A 55 3.39 9.83 9.49
N ASP A 56 4.02 9.90 8.32
CA ASP A 56 3.51 9.31 7.10
C ASP A 56 3.74 7.80 7.09
N GLN A 57 4.79 7.32 7.78
CA GLN A 57 5.01 5.89 8.02
C GLN A 57 3.98 5.27 8.97
N GLU A 58 3.54 6.00 10.00
CA GLU A 58 2.48 5.52 10.90
C GLU A 58 1.15 5.42 10.14
N ALA A 59 0.80 6.44 9.35
CA ALA A 59 -0.40 6.42 8.53
C ALA A 59 -0.38 5.29 7.49
N ASP A 60 0.75 5.02 6.84
CA ASP A 60 0.91 3.91 5.92
C ASP A 60 0.75 2.56 6.62
N ASN A 61 1.37 2.40 7.79
CA ASN A 61 1.23 1.19 8.60
C ASN A 61 -0.22 0.94 9.03
N ASP A 62 -0.96 1.98 9.39
CA ASP A 62 -2.38 1.88 9.76
C ASP A 62 -3.26 1.47 8.57
N ILE A 63 -3.02 2.04 7.38
CA ILE A 63 -3.72 1.65 6.16
C ILE A 63 -3.39 0.20 5.81
N MET A 64 -2.11 -0.16 5.83
CA MET A 64 -1.63 -1.51 5.57
C MET A 64 -2.20 -2.52 6.58
N ALA A 65 -2.35 -2.13 7.86
CA ALA A 65 -3.01 -2.91 8.90
C ALA A 65 -4.50 -3.18 8.59
N GLY A 66 -5.16 -2.22 7.94
CA GLY A 66 -6.56 -2.32 7.52
C GLY A 66 -6.80 -3.19 6.28
N VAL A 67 -5.79 -3.38 5.42
CA VAL A 67 -5.90 -4.23 4.21
C VAL A 67 -6.24 -5.66 4.59
N GLY A 68 -7.31 -6.20 3.99
CA GLY A 68 -7.82 -7.54 4.26
C GLY A 68 -8.63 -7.67 5.56
N ARG A 69 -8.81 -6.58 6.31
CA ARG A 69 -9.57 -6.55 7.58
C ARG A 69 -10.76 -5.59 7.52
N SER A 70 -10.47 -4.31 7.31
CA SER A 70 -11.47 -3.24 7.22
C SER A 70 -11.64 -2.71 5.81
N TRP A 71 -10.69 -3.00 4.92
CA TRP A 71 -10.68 -2.53 3.55
C TRP A 71 -10.00 -3.54 2.61
N LEU A 72 -10.47 -3.59 1.37
CA LEU A 72 -10.05 -4.56 0.35
C LEU A 72 -9.69 -3.82 -0.96
N PRO A 73 -8.48 -3.24 -1.06
CA PRO A 73 -8.04 -2.59 -2.29
C PRO A 73 -7.93 -3.60 -3.44
N GLU A 74 -8.41 -3.22 -4.62
CA GLU A 74 -8.34 -4.06 -5.81
C GLU A 74 -7.00 -3.94 -6.53
N SER A 75 -6.35 -2.78 -6.41
CA SER A 75 -5.05 -2.49 -7.02
C SER A 75 -4.15 -1.64 -6.12
N ALA A 76 -2.85 -1.63 -6.44
CA ALA A 76 -1.87 -0.74 -5.82
C ALA A 76 -2.22 0.74 -6.05
N THR A 77 -2.87 1.07 -7.16
CA THR A 77 -3.39 2.43 -7.41
C THR A 77 -4.45 2.81 -6.39
N ASP A 78 -5.35 1.89 -6.04
CA ASP A 78 -6.37 2.16 -5.01
C ASP A 78 -5.73 2.34 -3.63
N TYR A 79 -4.74 1.51 -3.31
CA TYR A 79 -3.90 1.67 -2.11
C TYR A 79 -3.31 3.07 -2.00
N VAL A 80 -2.60 3.49 -3.05
CA VAL A 80 -1.91 4.78 -3.08
C VAL A 80 -2.90 5.96 -3.02
N LYS A 81 -4.02 5.87 -3.74
CA LYS A 81 -5.05 6.92 -3.69
C LYS A 81 -5.68 7.06 -2.32
N GLU A 82 -5.94 5.95 -1.63
CA GLU A 82 -6.45 5.98 -0.25
C GLU A 82 -5.44 6.61 0.70
N PHE A 83 -4.15 6.27 0.58
CA PHE A 83 -3.08 6.91 1.35
C PHE A 83 -3.05 8.43 1.14
N ILE A 84 -3.03 8.88 -0.12
CA ILE A 84 -3.06 10.30 -0.47
C ILE A 84 -4.32 10.96 0.09
N SER A 85 -5.49 10.31 -0.02
CA SER A 85 -6.76 10.85 0.49
C SER A 85 -6.71 11.06 1.99
N ARG A 86 -6.32 10.03 2.76
CA ARG A 86 -6.21 10.15 4.22
C ARG A 86 -5.21 11.22 4.65
N ARG A 87 -4.11 11.36 3.90
CA ARG A 87 -3.07 12.30 4.27
C ARG A 87 -3.38 13.76 3.92
N THR A 88 -4.18 13.96 2.88
CA THR A 88 -4.64 15.29 2.43
C THR A 88 -5.97 15.72 3.06
N GLY A 89 -6.54 14.88 3.93
CA GLY A 89 -7.82 15.16 4.61
C GLY A 89 -9.05 14.92 3.73
N GLY A 90 -8.93 14.05 2.73
CA GLY A 90 -10.03 13.57 1.92
C GLY A 90 -10.93 12.59 2.67
N ALA A 91 -11.65 13.13 3.65
CA ALA A 91 -12.93 12.74 4.27
C ALA A 91 -13.00 13.32 5.69
#